data_AF-A0A2N7RCH3-F1
#
_entry.id   AF-A0A2N7RCH3-F1
#
_cell.length_a   1.000
_cell.length_b   1.000
_cell.length_c   1.000
_cell.angle_alpha   90.00
_cell.angle_beta   90.00
_cell.angle_gamma   90.00
#
_symmetry.space_group_name_H-M   'P 1'
#
loop_
_entity.id
_entity.type
_entity.pdbx_description
1 polymer ?
#
loop_
_entity_poly.entity_id
_entity_poly.type
_entity_poly.pdbx_seq_one_letter_code
_entity_poly.pdbx_strand_id
1 'polypeptide(L)'
;MDIEFRGNGKRDNPSVGTCDEYGVSGITSFDDLTEARRKIAESHPGFKPLFSLDDLQQARYTSGHVRNNLGMDDASEQEIAGLPPECFENGEYIGYPTTKAEFAICLRNFMTLVAATSFEDACTHGLTLDQQALQEWIGYQNNPISLLEQPLSALLVPVQQSCQALAAFPNGYFTSDLDPAKNFAVARHFSEAHGYELMGVGASYIGFIRAEPPDTSLANVIAKDFCALYNTSDKDLQTRISAVAQAVSGRTYLWLRYVE
;
A
#
# COMPACT_ATOMS: atom_id res chain seq x y z
N MET A 1 -18.91 12.73 2.71
CA MET A 1 -17.92 12.11 1.81
C MET A 1 -18.10 12.62 0.39
N ASP A 2 -17.06 13.21 -0.16
CA ASP A 2 -16.98 13.70 -1.54
C ASP A 2 -15.94 12.88 -2.31
N ILE A 3 -16.28 12.48 -3.54
CA ILE A 3 -15.41 11.69 -4.43
C ILE A 3 -15.31 12.44 -5.75
N GLU A 4 -14.12 12.91 -6.09
CA GLU A 4 -13.85 13.73 -7.27
C GLU A 4 -12.88 12.99 -8.21
N PHE A 5 -13.27 12.75 -9.46
CA PHE A 5 -12.33 12.22 -10.46
C PHE A 5 -11.33 13.31 -10.87
N ARG A 6 -10.03 13.00 -10.81
CA ARG A 6 -8.94 13.95 -11.08
C ARG A 6 -8.09 13.57 -12.30
N GLY A 7 -8.23 12.34 -12.80
CA GLY A 7 -7.41 11.81 -13.90
C GLY A 7 -5.96 11.57 -13.47
N ASN A 8 -5.05 11.46 -14.43
CA ASN A 8 -3.64 11.16 -14.18
C ASN A 8 -2.70 12.37 -14.33
N GLY A 9 -3.12 13.43 -15.03
CA GLY A 9 -2.24 14.56 -15.43
C GLY A 9 -1.88 15.56 -14.33
N LYS A 10 -2.30 15.34 -13.08
CA LYS A 10 -1.98 16.25 -11.98
C LYS A 10 -0.52 16.09 -11.56
N ARG A 11 0.20 17.20 -11.37
CA ARG A 11 1.59 17.21 -10.87
C ARG A 11 1.71 16.53 -9.50
N ASP A 12 0.64 16.54 -8.73
CA ASP A 12 0.55 15.91 -7.42
C ASP A 12 0.09 14.45 -7.40
N ASN A 13 -0.14 13.85 -8.58
CA ASN A 13 -0.55 12.45 -8.70
C ASN A 13 0.54 11.50 -8.12
N PRO A 14 0.20 10.60 -7.18
CA PRO A 14 1.18 9.70 -6.55
C PRO A 14 1.84 8.70 -7.51
N SER A 15 1.18 8.37 -8.62
CA SER A 15 1.69 7.44 -9.64
C SER A 15 2.44 8.12 -10.78
N VAL A 16 2.77 9.41 -10.64
CA VAL A 16 3.47 10.22 -11.64
C VAL A 16 2.84 10.15 -13.03
N GLY A 17 1.51 10.08 -13.09
CA GLY A 17 0.76 10.06 -14.36
C GLY A 17 0.51 8.67 -14.97
N THR A 18 0.99 7.61 -14.33
CA THR A 18 0.78 6.23 -14.83
C THR A 18 -0.60 5.64 -14.50
N CYS A 19 -1.30 6.20 -13.50
CA CYS A 19 -2.65 5.81 -13.11
C CYS A 19 -3.54 7.05 -12.94
N ASP A 20 -4.81 6.91 -13.32
CA ASP A 20 -5.84 7.89 -12.98
C ASP A 20 -6.06 7.91 -11.45
N GLU A 21 -6.48 9.04 -10.90
CA GLU A 21 -6.80 9.16 -9.47
C GLU A 21 -8.18 9.77 -9.21
N TYR A 22 -8.71 9.44 -8.04
CA TYR A 22 -9.78 10.18 -7.38
C TYR A 22 -9.22 10.94 -6.18
N GLY A 23 -9.78 12.12 -5.92
CA GLY A 23 -9.70 12.78 -4.61
C GLY A 23 -10.87 12.33 -3.75
N VAL A 24 -10.60 11.95 -2.50
CA VAL A 24 -11.63 11.53 -1.55
C VAL A 24 -11.51 12.34 -0.26
N SER A 25 -12.58 13.02 0.14
CA SER A 25 -12.62 13.86 1.35
C SER A 25 -13.91 13.68 2.14
N GLY A 26 -13.94 14.21 3.37
CA GLY A 26 -15.11 14.12 4.23
C GLY A 26 -15.41 12.68 4.65
N ILE A 27 -14.35 11.88 4.86
CA ILE A 27 -14.37 10.57 5.49
C ILE A 27 -14.45 10.79 7.00
N THR A 28 -15.51 10.30 7.63
CA THR A 28 -15.73 10.44 9.08
C THR A 28 -15.79 9.11 9.81
N SER A 29 -15.89 8.02 9.06
CA SER A 29 -15.96 6.65 9.56
C SER A 29 -15.23 5.69 8.61
N PHE A 30 -14.90 4.50 9.10
CA PHE A 30 -14.34 3.45 8.24
C PHE A 30 -15.35 3.01 7.17
N ASP A 31 -16.64 3.05 7.50
CA ASP A 31 -17.71 2.75 6.55
C ASP A 31 -17.70 3.72 5.36
N ASP A 32 -17.45 5.02 5.59
CA ASP A 32 -17.27 5.98 4.49
C ASP A 32 -16.12 5.56 3.56
N LEU A 33 -14.99 5.13 4.14
CA LEU A 33 -13.81 4.72 3.37
C LEU A 33 -14.06 3.45 2.55
N THR A 34 -14.71 2.46 3.16
CA THR A 34 -15.08 1.22 2.45
C THR A 34 -16.10 1.49 1.34
N GLU A 35 -17.06 2.39 1.58
CA GLU A 35 -18.05 2.82 0.60
C GLU A 35 -17.41 3.61 -0.55
N ALA A 36 -16.42 4.48 -0.27
CA ALA A 36 -15.63 5.14 -1.30
C ALA A 36 -14.90 4.12 -2.19
N ARG A 37 -14.18 3.19 -1.56
CA ARG A 37 -13.45 2.13 -2.26
C ARG A 37 -14.38 1.31 -3.15
N ARG A 38 -15.55 0.91 -2.61
CA ARG A 38 -16.56 0.13 -3.34
C ARG A 38 -17.09 0.88 -4.56
N LYS A 39 -17.51 2.13 -4.39
CA LYS A 39 -18.01 2.98 -5.50
C LYS A 39 -16.97 3.16 -6.61
N ILE A 40 -15.71 3.40 -6.24
CA ILE A 40 -14.62 3.55 -7.20
C ILE A 40 -14.38 2.22 -7.93
N ALA A 41 -14.27 1.10 -7.21
CA ALA A 41 -14.04 -0.21 -7.81
C ALA A 41 -15.18 -0.66 -8.75
N GLU A 42 -16.44 -0.43 -8.38
CA GLU A 42 -17.61 -0.77 -9.20
C GLU A 42 -17.67 0.04 -10.50
N SER A 43 -17.19 1.29 -10.47
CA SER A 43 -17.14 2.17 -11.64
C SER A 43 -15.99 1.83 -12.59
N HIS A 44 -14.98 1.08 -12.12
CA HIS A 44 -13.76 0.74 -12.86
C HIS A 44 -13.43 -0.76 -12.77
N PRO A 45 -14.22 -1.63 -13.42
CA PRO A 45 -13.91 -3.07 -13.48
C PRO A 45 -12.50 -3.31 -14.04
N GLY A 46 -11.75 -4.20 -13.41
CA GLY A 46 -10.35 -4.50 -13.79
C GLY A 46 -9.30 -3.61 -13.13
N PHE A 47 -9.72 -2.65 -12.28
CA PHE A 47 -8.81 -1.82 -11.49
C PHE A 47 -8.93 -2.12 -10.00
N LYS A 48 -7.85 -1.88 -9.26
CA LYS A 48 -7.80 -1.91 -7.79
C LYS A 48 -7.55 -0.50 -7.27
N PRO A 49 -8.48 0.08 -6.48
CA PRO A 49 -8.24 1.35 -5.83
C PRO A 49 -7.13 1.22 -4.77
N LEU A 50 -6.11 2.08 -4.83
CA LEU A 50 -5.07 2.21 -3.82
C LEU A 50 -5.11 3.60 -3.21
N PHE A 51 -5.44 3.69 -1.92
CA PHE A 51 -5.54 4.94 -1.20
C PHE A 51 -4.19 5.40 -0.63
N SER A 52 -3.95 6.70 -0.61
CA SER A 52 -2.99 7.29 0.32
C SER A 52 -3.52 7.19 1.75
N LEU A 53 -2.66 6.97 2.73
CA LEU A 53 -3.04 6.86 4.15
C LEU A 53 -2.56 8.07 4.96
N ASP A 54 -1.38 7.98 5.55
CA ASP A 54 -0.71 9.03 6.31
C ASP A 54 0.30 9.80 5.47
N ASP A 55 0.48 11.10 5.75
CA ASP A 55 1.46 12.03 5.18
C ASP A 55 1.69 11.83 3.66
N LEU A 56 0.73 12.32 2.86
CA LEU A 56 0.78 12.14 1.41
C LEU A 56 2.04 12.80 0.81
N GLN A 57 2.49 13.92 1.39
CA GLN A 57 3.67 14.62 0.90
C GLN A 57 4.92 13.77 1.08
N GLN A 58 5.13 13.23 2.28
CA GLN A 58 6.26 12.37 2.59
C GLN A 58 6.19 11.06 1.81
N ALA A 59 5.01 10.44 1.71
CA ALA A 59 4.81 9.21 0.93
C ALA A 59 5.17 9.38 -0.54
N ARG A 60 4.89 10.55 -1.13
CA ARG A 60 5.27 10.88 -2.51
C ARG A 60 6.77 11.12 -2.67
N TYR A 61 7.38 11.79 -1.69
CA TYR A 61 8.83 12.00 -1.67
C TYR A 61 9.57 10.66 -1.65
N THR A 62 9.24 9.77 -0.70
CA THR A 62 9.84 8.44 -0.59
C THR A 62 9.57 7.59 -1.82
N SER A 63 8.36 7.65 -2.39
CA SER A 63 8.04 6.91 -3.61
C SER A 63 8.86 7.36 -4.82
N GLY A 64 9.05 8.67 -5.00
CA GLY A 64 9.91 9.19 -6.06
C GLY A 64 11.35 8.69 -5.93
N HIS A 65 11.88 8.64 -4.71
CA HIS A 65 13.21 8.09 -4.45
C HIS A 65 13.30 6.58 -4.69
N VAL A 66 12.29 5.82 -4.26
CA VAL A 66 12.19 4.39 -4.53
C VAL A 66 12.20 4.11 -6.02
N ARG A 67 11.39 4.86 -6.80
CA ARG A 67 11.31 4.69 -8.25
C ARG A 67 12.66 4.86 -8.92
N ASN A 68 13.33 5.98 -8.63
CA ASN A 68 14.64 6.31 -9.18
C ASN A 68 15.71 5.29 -8.73
N ASN A 69 15.81 4.99 -7.43
CA ASN A 69 16.89 4.16 -6.92
C ASN A 69 16.78 2.69 -7.32
N LEU A 70 15.57 2.18 -7.52
CA LEU A 70 15.34 0.78 -7.84
C LEU A 70 15.01 0.56 -9.32
N GLY A 71 15.07 1.60 -10.17
CA GLY A 71 14.78 1.49 -11.60
C GLY A 71 13.35 1.04 -11.88
N MET A 72 12.38 1.51 -11.08
CA MET A 72 10.98 1.05 -11.21
C MET A 72 10.37 1.45 -12.55
N ASP A 73 10.91 2.46 -13.20
CA ASP A 73 10.48 2.98 -14.50
C ASP A 73 11.48 2.75 -15.63
N ASP A 74 12.53 1.93 -15.39
CA ASP A 74 13.50 1.58 -16.41
C ASP A 74 12.85 0.80 -17.56
N ALA A 75 12.92 1.37 -18.76
CA ALA A 75 12.34 0.83 -19.98
C ALA A 75 13.42 0.35 -20.95
N SER A 76 13.24 -0.84 -21.53
CA SER A 76 14.07 -1.34 -22.62
C SER A 76 13.73 -0.68 -23.96
N GLU A 77 14.66 -0.73 -24.93
CA GLU A 77 14.42 -0.20 -26.29
C GLU A 77 13.17 -0.81 -26.95
N GLN A 78 12.90 -2.10 -26.68
CA GLN A 78 11.75 -2.82 -27.21
C GLN A 78 10.43 -2.30 -26.62
N GLU A 79 10.42 -2.01 -25.31
CA GLU A 79 9.25 -1.43 -24.65
C GLU A 79 9.00 -0.01 -25.14
N ILE A 80 10.06 0.80 -25.23
CA ILE A 80 10.00 2.18 -25.74
C ILE A 80 9.41 2.19 -27.15
N ALA A 81 9.86 1.29 -28.04
CA ALA A 81 9.33 1.22 -29.42
C ALA A 81 7.82 0.92 -29.50
N GLY A 82 7.23 0.33 -28.45
CA GLY A 82 5.80 0.06 -28.35
C GLY A 82 4.99 1.16 -27.69
N LEU A 83 5.62 2.21 -27.15
CA LEU A 83 4.93 3.30 -26.47
C LEU A 83 4.22 4.24 -27.47
N PRO A 84 3.11 4.86 -27.04
CA PRO A 84 2.36 5.77 -27.89
C PRO A 84 3.09 7.13 -28.05
N PRO A 85 2.75 7.94 -29.08
CA PRO A 85 3.47 9.18 -29.39
C PRO A 85 3.56 10.20 -28.25
N GLU A 86 2.60 10.22 -27.33
CA GLU A 86 2.60 11.09 -26.16
C GLU A 86 3.74 10.83 -25.16
N CYS A 87 4.39 9.66 -25.21
CA CYS A 87 5.58 9.35 -24.42
C CYS A 87 6.88 9.95 -25.00
N PHE A 88 6.80 10.66 -26.13
CA PHE A 88 7.95 11.18 -26.85
C PHE A 88 7.89 12.71 -26.96
N GLU A 89 9.06 13.35 -26.80
CA GLU A 89 9.26 14.76 -27.09
C GLU A 89 10.28 14.87 -28.22
N ASN A 90 9.89 15.53 -29.33
CA ASN A 90 10.74 15.66 -30.54
C ASN A 90 11.25 14.33 -31.13
N GLY A 91 10.52 13.23 -30.91
CA GLY A 91 10.87 11.90 -31.39
C GLY A 91 11.82 11.12 -30.46
N GLU A 92 12.20 11.70 -29.32
CA GLU A 92 12.98 11.03 -28.27
C GLU A 92 12.06 10.66 -27.11
N TYR A 93 12.27 9.48 -26.52
CA TYR A 93 11.54 9.07 -25.33
C TYR A 93 11.87 10.01 -24.18
N ILE A 94 10.85 10.49 -23.46
CA ILE A 94 10.99 11.48 -22.38
C ILE A 94 11.94 10.99 -21.27
N GLY A 95 12.07 9.67 -21.09
CA GLY A 95 13.01 9.06 -20.17
C GLY A 95 12.47 8.89 -18.75
N TYR A 96 11.20 9.21 -18.50
CA TYR A 96 10.48 8.91 -17.27
C TYR A 96 8.97 8.83 -17.54
N PRO A 97 8.19 8.06 -16.75
CA PRO A 97 6.78 7.85 -16.99
C PRO A 97 5.98 9.13 -16.85
N THR A 98 5.11 9.38 -17.82
CA THR A 98 4.18 10.52 -17.80
C THR A 98 2.75 10.14 -18.20
N THR A 99 2.57 8.91 -18.69
CA THR A 99 1.32 8.42 -19.28
C THR A 99 0.92 7.06 -18.72
N LYS A 100 -0.35 6.69 -18.93
CA LYS A 100 -0.89 5.40 -18.51
C LYS A 100 -0.30 4.21 -19.28
N ALA A 101 0.20 4.42 -20.49
CA ALA A 101 0.82 3.35 -21.29
C ALA A 101 2.09 2.79 -20.63
N GLU A 102 2.77 3.60 -19.84
CA GLU A 102 4.03 3.24 -19.19
C GLU A 102 3.82 2.45 -17.88
N PHE A 103 2.58 2.32 -17.39
CA PHE A 103 2.31 1.55 -16.17
C PHE A 103 2.72 0.07 -16.30
N ALA A 104 2.61 -0.52 -17.50
CA ALA A 104 3.02 -1.90 -17.72
C ALA A 104 4.52 -2.13 -17.44
N ILE A 105 5.36 -1.13 -17.72
CA ILE A 105 6.80 -1.12 -17.43
C ILE A 105 7.01 -1.07 -15.91
N CYS A 106 6.29 -0.15 -15.24
CA CYS A 106 6.32 -0.03 -13.77
C CYS A 106 5.94 -1.36 -13.09
N LEU A 107 4.85 -1.96 -13.53
CA LEU A 107 4.39 -3.24 -13.01
C LEU A 107 5.40 -4.35 -13.27
N ARG A 108 5.98 -4.45 -14.47
CA ARG A 108 7.02 -5.44 -14.78
C ARG A 108 8.21 -5.31 -13.84
N ASN A 109 8.79 -4.12 -13.72
CA ASN A 109 9.96 -3.87 -12.88
C ASN A 109 9.67 -4.20 -11.41
N PHE A 110 8.50 -3.78 -10.93
CA PHE A 110 8.06 -4.08 -9.58
C PHE A 110 7.89 -5.60 -9.37
N MET A 111 7.23 -6.31 -10.30
CA MET A 111 7.03 -7.75 -10.18
C MET A 111 8.36 -8.52 -10.23
N THR A 112 9.34 -8.06 -10.99
CA THR A 112 10.71 -8.60 -10.96
C THR A 112 11.38 -8.38 -9.61
N LEU A 113 11.28 -7.16 -9.05
CA LEU A 113 11.84 -6.81 -7.75
C LEU A 113 11.30 -7.73 -6.63
N VAL A 114 9.99 -7.96 -6.62
CA VAL A 114 9.32 -8.68 -5.51
C VAL A 114 9.31 -10.20 -5.66
N ALA A 115 9.75 -10.74 -6.80
CA ALA A 115 9.59 -12.15 -7.15
C ALA A 115 10.21 -13.12 -6.13
N ALA A 116 11.34 -12.74 -5.53
CA ALA A 116 12.11 -13.58 -4.61
C ALA A 116 11.89 -13.21 -3.13
N THR A 117 11.13 -12.16 -2.82
CA THR A 117 10.95 -11.71 -1.44
C THR A 117 9.78 -12.42 -0.77
N SER A 118 10.03 -12.96 0.41
CA SER A 118 9.10 -13.71 1.24
C SER A 118 8.64 -12.90 2.46
N PHE A 119 7.61 -13.40 3.17
CA PHE A 119 7.17 -12.77 4.42
C PHE A 119 8.21 -12.94 5.52
N GLU A 120 8.94 -14.05 5.51
CA GLU A 120 10.07 -14.32 6.38
C GLU A 120 11.21 -13.29 6.21
N ASP A 121 11.47 -12.84 4.97
CA ASP A 121 12.41 -11.74 4.72
C ASP A 121 11.95 -10.42 5.35
N ALA A 122 10.64 -10.15 5.32
CA ALA A 122 10.05 -8.99 5.98
C ALA A 122 10.16 -9.09 7.52
N CYS A 123 9.96 -10.27 8.09
CA CYS A 123 10.12 -10.49 9.54
C CYS A 123 11.60 -10.33 9.96
N THR A 124 12.52 -10.89 9.17
CA THR A 124 13.97 -10.83 9.42
C THR A 124 14.55 -9.43 9.28
N HIS A 125 13.82 -8.50 8.64
CA HIS A 125 14.21 -7.09 8.54
C HIS A 125 14.39 -6.43 9.92
N GLY A 126 13.69 -6.93 10.95
CA GLY A 126 13.95 -6.49 12.31
C GLY A 126 13.07 -5.34 12.79
N LEU A 127 11.91 -5.10 12.14
CA LEU A 127 10.98 -4.08 12.64
C LEU A 127 10.64 -4.34 14.10
N THR A 128 10.55 -3.26 14.88
CA THR A 128 10.08 -3.32 16.26
C THR A 128 8.84 -2.47 16.48
N LEU A 129 8.15 -2.76 17.59
CA LEU A 129 7.03 -1.95 18.03
C LEU A 129 7.09 -1.88 19.56
N ASP A 130 7.69 -0.81 20.08
CA ASP A 130 7.77 -0.60 21.51
C ASP A 130 6.37 -0.43 22.15
N GLN A 131 6.33 -0.28 23.48
CA GLN A 131 5.05 -0.19 24.17
C GLN A 131 4.24 1.05 23.75
N GLN A 132 4.90 2.18 23.44
CA GLN A 132 4.23 3.41 23.03
C GLN A 132 3.64 3.25 21.63
N ALA A 133 4.44 2.78 20.67
CA ALA A 133 4.01 2.50 19.30
C ALA A 133 2.90 1.45 19.25
N LEU A 134 2.92 0.44 20.15
CA LEU A 134 1.82 -0.52 20.28
C LEU A 134 0.52 0.15 20.74
N GLN A 135 0.57 1.03 21.73
CA GLN A 135 -0.65 1.74 22.18
C GLN A 135 -1.18 2.68 21.11
N GLU A 136 -0.30 3.36 20.38
CA GLU A 136 -0.69 4.19 19.24
C GLU A 136 -1.36 3.35 18.15
N TRP A 137 -0.76 2.21 17.78
CA TRP A 137 -1.33 1.27 16.83
C TRP A 137 -2.72 0.76 17.27
N ILE A 138 -2.89 0.37 18.54
CA ILE A 138 -4.19 0.01 19.10
C ILE A 138 -5.18 1.19 18.98
N GLY A 139 -4.71 2.43 19.18
CA GLY A 139 -5.47 3.65 18.95
C GLY A 139 -6.03 3.72 17.52
N TYR A 140 -5.20 3.48 16.51
CA TYR A 140 -5.65 3.42 15.11
C TYR A 140 -6.60 2.26 14.83
N GLN A 141 -6.47 1.13 15.53
CA GLN A 141 -7.45 0.05 15.41
C GLN A 141 -8.82 0.43 16.01
N ASN A 142 -8.88 1.31 17.00
CA ASN A 142 -10.12 1.81 17.60
C ASN A 142 -10.72 3.01 16.87
N ASN A 143 -9.88 3.85 16.29
CA ASN A 143 -10.27 5.01 15.48
C ASN A 143 -9.47 5.01 14.16
N PRO A 144 -9.85 4.18 13.18
CA PRO A 144 -9.08 4.02 11.93
C PRO A 144 -8.94 5.30 11.12
N ILE A 145 -9.84 6.26 11.31
CA ILE A 145 -9.84 7.50 10.55
C ILE A 145 -8.80 8.49 11.06
N SER A 146 -8.32 8.37 12.31
CA SER A 146 -7.28 9.25 12.82
C SER A 146 -5.90 9.02 12.18
N LEU A 147 -5.71 7.89 11.48
CA LEU A 147 -4.50 7.64 10.68
C LEU A 147 -4.52 8.42 9.35
N LEU A 148 -5.70 8.74 8.82
CA LEU A 148 -5.87 9.20 7.45
C LEU A 148 -5.64 10.71 7.32
N GLU A 149 -4.74 11.10 6.41
CA GLU A 149 -4.55 12.49 6.02
C GLU A 149 -5.48 12.85 4.85
N GLN A 150 -6.51 13.63 5.12
CA GLN A 150 -7.49 14.03 4.10
C GLN A 150 -7.12 15.38 3.45
N PRO A 151 -7.38 15.57 2.14
CA PRO A 151 -8.03 14.61 1.22
C PRO A 151 -7.11 13.46 0.81
N LEU A 152 -7.67 12.26 0.70
CA LEU A 152 -6.97 11.07 0.22
C LEU A 152 -6.85 11.13 -1.31
N SER A 153 -5.72 10.67 -1.85
CA SER A 153 -5.64 10.23 -3.25
C SER A 153 -6.03 8.75 -3.32
N ALA A 154 -6.83 8.38 -4.30
CA ALA A 154 -7.20 7.00 -4.59
C ALA A 154 -6.84 6.68 -6.04
N LEU A 155 -5.72 6.00 -6.23
CA LEU A 155 -5.23 5.58 -7.54
C LEU A 155 -6.07 4.43 -8.11
N LEU A 156 -6.39 4.50 -9.40
CA LEU A 156 -6.97 3.41 -10.17
C LEU A 156 -5.86 2.57 -10.79
N VAL A 157 -5.50 1.45 -10.15
CA VAL A 157 -4.36 0.66 -10.60
C VAL A 157 -4.83 -0.57 -11.41
N PRO A 158 -4.41 -0.73 -12.68
CA PRO A 158 -4.88 -1.82 -13.55
C PRO A 158 -4.15 -3.14 -13.24
N VAL A 159 -4.50 -3.77 -12.12
CA VAL A 159 -3.89 -5.01 -11.63
C VAL A 159 -4.95 -6.02 -11.19
N GLN A 160 -4.56 -7.31 -11.17
CA GLN A 160 -5.45 -8.39 -10.77
C GLN A 160 -5.54 -8.51 -9.25
N GLN A 161 -4.40 -8.46 -8.56
CA GLN A 161 -4.31 -8.56 -7.10
C GLN A 161 -4.05 -7.20 -6.47
N SER A 162 -4.68 -6.91 -5.33
CA SER A 162 -4.55 -5.60 -4.67
C SER A 162 -3.11 -5.31 -4.22
N CYS A 163 -2.33 -6.31 -3.80
CA CYS A 163 -0.92 -6.12 -3.44
C CYS A 163 -0.05 -5.61 -4.61
N GLN A 164 -0.39 -5.96 -5.86
CA GLN A 164 0.32 -5.47 -7.05
C GLN A 164 0.12 -3.97 -7.25
N ALA A 165 -0.90 -3.37 -6.62
CA ALA A 165 -1.16 -1.95 -6.74
C ALA A 165 -0.01 -1.08 -6.20
N LEU A 166 0.85 -1.64 -5.33
CA LEU A 166 2.08 -0.98 -4.87
C LEU A 166 3.02 -0.58 -6.02
N ALA A 167 2.94 -1.19 -7.20
CA ALA A 167 3.69 -0.75 -8.38
C ALA A 167 3.33 0.69 -8.82
N ALA A 168 2.11 1.14 -8.53
CA ALA A 168 1.67 2.51 -8.83
C ALA A 168 2.14 3.51 -7.78
N PHE A 169 2.41 3.08 -6.54
CA PHE A 169 2.86 3.97 -5.48
C PHE A 169 3.82 3.24 -4.51
N PRO A 170 5.02 2.84 -4.97
CA PRO A 170 5.91 2.00 -4.19
C PRO A 170 6.54 2.83 -3.06
N ASN A 171 6.57 2.30 -1.83
CA ASN A 171 7.02 3.01 -0.64
C ASN A 171 7.95 2.13 0.23
N GLY A 172 8.71 2.77 1.13
CA GLY A 172 9.79 2.12 1.90
C GLY A 172 11.19 2.49 1.41
N TYR A 173 11.55 3.78 1.53
CA TYR A 173 12.82 4.29 1.01
C TYR A 173 14.00 4.11 1.98
N PHE A 174 13.77 4.33 3.28
CA PHE A 174 14.85 4.29 4.25
C PHE A 174 15.24 2.85 4.57
N THR A 175 16.53 2.62 4.80
CA THR A 175 17.07 1.26 5.04
C THR A 175 16.53 0.62 6.33
N SER A 176 16.05 1.42 7.27
CA SER A 176 15.39 0.98 8.50
C SER A 176 13.97 0.46 8.25
N ASP A 177 13.35 0.85 7.15
CA ASP A 177 11.94 0.55 6.85
C ASP A 177 11.85 -0.72 6.00
N LEU A 178 10.67 -1.32 5.96
CA LEU A 178 10.39 -2.31 4.93
C LEU A 178 10.41 -1.62 3.56
N ASP A 179 11.28 -2.12 2.68
CA ASP A 179 11.33 -1.71 1.28
C ASP A 179 10.06 -2.15 0.52
N PRO A 180 9.87 -1.73 -0.75
CA PRO A 180 8.68 -2.08 -1.51
C PRO A 180 8.49 -3.58 -1.71
N ALA A 181 9.58 -4.36 -1.77
CA ALA A 181 9.50 -5.81 -1.93
C ALA A 181 9.01 -6.50 -0.66
N LYS A 182 9.48 -6.05 0.51
CA LYS A 182 9.01 -6.51 1.81
C LYS A 182 7.57 -6.08 2.08
N ASN A 183 7.21 -4.84 1.74
CA ASN A 183 5.82 -4.36 1.81
C ASN A 183 4.87 -5.21 0.94
N PHE A 184 5.29 -5.56 -0.27
CA PHE A 184 4.55 -6.49 -1.12
C PHE A 184 4.44 -7.88 -0.51
N ALA A 185 5.52 -8.42 0.05
CA ALA A 185 5.52 -9.74 0.67
C ALA A 185 4.57 -9.81 1.87
N VAL A 186 4.55 -8.76 2.71
CA VAL A 186 3.55 -8.61 3.80
C VAL A 186 2.14 -8.57 3.22
N ALA A 187 1.89 -7.74 2.21
CA ALA A 187 0.55 -7.61 1.63
C ALA A 187 0.06 -8.91 0.98
N ARG A 188 0.94 -9.64 0.29
CA ARG A 188 0.64 -10.95 -0.31
C ARG A 188 0.33 -11.97 0.78
N HIS A 189 1.18 -12.08 1.80
CA HIS A 189 0.99 -13.02 2.92
C HIS A 189 -0.33 -12.80 3.64
N PHE A 190 -0.64 -11.54 4.01
CA PHE A 190 -1.90 -11.23 4.69
C PHE A 190 -3.13 -11.47 3.79
N SER A 191 -2.97 -11.38 2.48
CA SER A 191 -4.02 -11.72 1.53
C SER A 191 -4.27 -13.22 1.45
N GLU A 192 -3.21 -14.01 1.25
CA GLU A 192 -3.29 -15.45 1.09
C GLU A 192 -3.64 -16.19 2.39
N ALA A 193 -3.05 -15.76 3.52
CA ALA A 193 -3.22 -16.43 4.81
C ALA A 193 -4.49 -15.97 5.56
N HIS A 194 -4.88 -14.70 5.44
CA HIS A 194 -5.91 -14.09 6.30
C HIS A 194 -7.09 -13.48 5.54
N GLY A 195 -7.07 -13.51 4.21
CA GLY A 195 -8.14 -12.98 3.37
C GLY A 195 -8.23 -11.45 3.36
N TYR A 196 -7.13 -10.76 3.65
CA TYR A 196 -7.05 -9.30 3.48
C TYR A 196 -6.82 -8.91 2.02
N GLU A 197 -7.21 -7.69 1.68
CA GLU A 197 -6.83 -7.00 0.46
C GLU A 197 -6.09 -5.72 0.84
N LEU A 198 -5.06 -5.38 0.07
CA LEU A 198 -4.43 -4.08 0.20
C LEU A 198 -5.45 -2.97 -0.11
N MET A 199 -5.53 -2.00 0.80
CA MET A 199 -6.40 -0.84 0.70
C MET A 199 -5.61 0.43 0.39
N GLY A 200 -4.42 0.57 0.97
CA GLY A 200 -3.64 1.80 0.83
C GLY A 200 -2.24 1.71 1.38
N VAL A 201 -1.46 2.75 1.10
CA VAL A 201 -0.11 2.97 1.61
C VAL A 201 0.09 4.47 1.86
N GLY A 202 0.67 4.82 3.00
CA GLY A 202 1.07 6.18 3.34
C GLY A 202 2.58 6.28 3.49
N ALA A 203 3.05 7.23 4.30
CA ALA A 203 4.48 7.41 4.57
C ALA A 203 5.04 6.41 5.57
N SER A 204 4.19 5.95 6.50
CA SER A 204 4.57 5.09 7.62
C SER A 204 3.74 3.82 7.73
N TYR A 205 2.52 3.83 7.20
CA TYR A 205 1.57 2.72 7.32
C TYR A 205 1.17 2.12 5.98
N ILE A 206 0.94 0.81 5.99
CA ILE A 206 0.26 0.05 4.95
C ILE A 206 -1.05 -0.47 5.51
N GLY A 207 -2.09 -0.48 4.70
CA GLY A 207 -3.45 -0.66 5.17
C GLY A 207 -4.24 -1.71 4.43
N PHE A 208 -5.03 -2.47 5.18
CA PHE A 208 -5.73 -3.65 4.70
C PHE A 208 -7.21 -3.62 5.04
N ILE A 209 -7.99 -4.25 4.18
CA ILE A 209 -9.43 -4.48 4.36
C ILE A 209 -9.76 -5.94 4.09
N ARG A 210 -10.75 -6.50 4.78
CA ARG A 210 -11.31 -7.82 4.50
C ARG A 210 -12.83 -7.80 4.53
N ALA A 211 -13.45 -8.77 3.85
CA ALA A 211 -14.91 -8.80 3.68
C ALA A 211 -15.66 -9.01 5.00
N GLU A 212 -15.18 -9.92 5.84
CA GLU A 212 -15.79 -10.26 7.13
C GLU A 212 -14.85 -9.89 8.28
N PRO A 213 -15.30 -9.70 9.52
CA PRO A 213 -14.42 -9.54 10.69
C PRO A 213 -13.85 -10.89 11.18
N PRO A 214 -12.62 -10.93 11.76
CA PRO A 214 -12.01 -12.21 12.13
C PRO A 214 -12.65 -12.73 13.41
N ASP A 215 -12.93 -14.02 13.43
CA ASP A 215 -13.28 -14.71 14.65
C ASP A 215 -12.07 -14.82 15.57
N THR A 216 -12.28 -15.33 16.79
CA THR A 216 -11.22 -15.48 17.79
C THR A 216 -10.06 -16.35 17.30
N SER A 217 -10.32 -17.38 16.49
CA SER A 217 -9.29 -18.28 15.99
C SER A 217 -8.40 -17.55 14.99
N LEU A 218 -9.01 -16.93 13.97
CA LEU A 218 -8.29 -16.18 12.94
C LEU A 218 -7.58 -14.96 13.53
N ALA A 219 -8.18 -14.25 14.48
CA ALA A 219 -7.54 -13.12 15.16
C ALA A 219 -6.25 -13.54 15.87
N ASN A 220 -6.20 -14.73 16.46
CA ASN A 220 -4.97 -15.27 17.07
C ASN A 220 -3.89 -15.63 16.02
N VAL A 221 -4.29 -16.10 14.84
CA VAL A 221 -3.32 -16.38 13.76
C VAL A 221 -2.75 -15.06 13.22
N ILE A 222 -3.61 -14.07 12.92
CA ILE A 222 -3.20 -12.72 12.52
C ILE A 222 -2.24 -12.12 13.57
N ALA A 223 -2.55 -12.27 14.85
CA ALA A 223 -1.72 -11.75 15.93
C ALA A 223 -0.33 -12.41 16.02
N LYS A 224 -0.20 -13.68 15.64
CA LYS A 224 1.11 -14.36 15.58
C LYS A 224 1.96 -13.79 14.45
N ASP A 225 1.40 -13.62 13.26
CA ASP A 225 2.13 -13.04 12.12
C ASP A 225 2.49 -11.58 12.37
N PHE A 226 1.60 -10.82 13.02
CA PHE A 226 1.92 -9.49 13.52
C PHE A 226 3.14 -9.53 14.47
N CYS A 227 3.14 -10.41 15.46
CA CYS A 227 4.25 -10.50 16.42
C CYS A 227 5.56 -10.95 15.76
N ALA A 228 5.48 -11.80 14.73
CA ALA A 228 6.62 -12.22 13.92
C ALA A 228 7.19 -11.03 13.12
N LEU A 229 6.33 -10.22 12.49
CA LEU A 229 6.74 -9.04 11.74
C LEU A 229 7.46 -8.01 12.63
N TYR A 230 6.97 -7.81 13.86
CA TYR A 230 7.53 -6.84 14.81
C TYR A 230 8.52 -7.43 15.83
N ASN A 231 9.16 -8.57 15.49
CA ASN A 231 10.24 -9.19 16.26
C ASN A 231 9.99 -9.26 17.77
N THR A 232 8.77 -9.68 18.14
CA THR A 232 8.33 -9.68 19.53
C THR A 232 9.11 -10.72 20.34
N SER A 233 9.67 -10.32 21.47
CA SER A 233 10.42 -11.22 22.35
C SER A 233 9.55 -12.35 22.90
N ASP A 234 10.14 -13.53 23.13
CA ASP A 234 9.45 -14.68 23.73
C ASP A 234 8.80 -14.34 25.08
N LYS A 235 9.42 -13.43 25.84
CA LYS A 235 8.91 -12.98 27.13
C LYS A 235 7.57 -12.24 27.01
N ASP A 236 7.41 -11.44 25.96
CA ASP A 236 6.23 -10.58 25.77
C ASP A 236 5.22 -11.19 24.77
N LEU A 237 5.59 -12.27 24.08
CA LEU A 237 4.85 -12.85 22.97
C LEU A 237 3.39 -13.16 23.30
N GLN A 238 3.11 -13.84 24.42
CA GLN A 238 1.73 -14.21 24.77
C GLN A 238 0.85 -12.99 25.10
N THR A 239 1.42 -12.02 25.83
CA THR A 239 0.74 -10.77 26.15
C THR A 239 0.44 -9.97 24.89
N ARG A 240 1.41 -9.90 23.96
CA ARG A 240 1.25 -9.17 22.71
C ARG A 240 0.27 -9.85 21.76
N ILE A 241 0.32 -11.17 21.61
CA ILE A 241 -0.67 -11.93 20.84
C ILE A 241 -2.07 -11.62 21.35
N SER A 242 -2.28 -11.65 22.67
CA SER A 242 -3.59 -11.38 23.27
C SER A 242 -4.08 -9.95 22.97
N ALA A 243 -3.21 -8.96 23.13
CA ALA A 243 -3.54 -7.56 22.85
C ALA A 243 -3.88 -7.32 21.37
N VAL A 244 -3.07 -7.88 20.46
CA VAL A 244 -3.28 -7.75 19.01
C VAL A 244 -4.54 -8.49 18.57
N ALA A 245 -4.77 -9.72 19.05
CA ALA A 245 -5.97 -10.48 18.74
C ALA A 245 -7.24 -9.71 19.16
N GLN A 246 -7.23 -9.09 20.35
CA GLN A 246 -8.33 -8.23 20.80
C GLN A 246 -8.49 -6.96 19.93
N ALA A 247 -7.38 -6.37 19.48
CA ALA A 247 -7.38 -5.18 18.64
C ALA A 247 -7.79 -5.44 17.18
N VAL A 248 -7.75 -6.69 16.69
CA VAL A 248 -8.22 -7.04 15.33
C VAL A 248 -9.56 -7.78 15.32
N SER A 249 -9.92 -8.48 16.40
CA SER A 249 -11.18 -9.21 16.48
C SER A 249 -12.38 -8.27 16.27
N GLY A 250 -13.36 -8.73 15.49
CA GLY A 250 -14.56 -7.95 15.18
C GLY A 250 -14.37 -6.80 14.18
N ARG A 251 -13.16 -6.60 13.61
CA ARG A 251 -12.86 -5.50 12.69
C ARG A 251 -12.51 -6.02 11.29
N THR A 252 -12.92 -5.28 10.26
CA THR A 252 -12.66 -5.61 8.85
C THR A 252 -11.39 -4.95 8.30
N TYR A 253 -10.58 -4.33 9.16
CA TYR A 253 -9.41 -3.55 8.77
C TYR A 253 -8.20 -3.80 9.66
N LEU A 254 -7.04 -3.56 9.09
CA LEU A 254 -5.75 -3.69 9.75
C LEU A 254 -4.79 -2.65 9.18
N TRP A 255 -4.19 -1.84 10.06
CA TRP A 255 -3.05 -1.00 9.72
C TRP A 255 -1.77 -1.72 10.16
N LEU A 256 -0.71 -1.68 9.37
CA LEU A 256 0.62 -2.13 9.78
C LEU A 256 1.59 -0.97 9.57
N ARG A 257 2.34 -0.61 10.61
CA ARG A 257 3.47 0.30 10.49
C ARG A 257 4.61 -0.44 9.79
N TYR A 258 5.16 0.13 8.72
CA TYR A 258 6.28 -0.49 7.99
C TYR A 258 7.62 0.23 8.19
N VAL A 259 7.62 1.33 8.95
CA VAL A 259 8.80 2.14 9.28
C VAL A 259 9.24 1.92 10.73
N GLU A 260 10.53 2.11 11.03
CA GLU A 260 11.09 2.03 12.40
C GLU A 260 10.93 3.35 13.19
#